data_AF-A0A6G3RD84-F1
#
_entry.id   AF-A0A6G3RD84-F1
#
_cell.length_a   1.000
_cell.length_b   1.000
_cell.length_c   1.000
_cell.angle_alpha   90.00
_cell.angle_beta   90.00
_cell.angle_gamma   90.00
#
_symmetry.space_group_name_H-M   'P 1'
#
loop_
_entity.id
_entity.type
_entity.pdbx_description
1 polymer ?
#
loop_
_entity_poly.entity_id
_entity_poly.type
_entity_poly.pdbx_seq_one_letter_code
_entity_poly.pdbx_strand_id
1 'polypeptide(L)'
;AARALDHAVLHAAETLADPDPLGVIEADDRLGRPADLRVRARRAARNVVLSGASWRYGLRLALCIGLAQSLVSIIDVPRSYWVALTVTFVLKPDFGSVFSRAVLRALGTAAGLVVAAAVLAEVPHGWWDVPVMMLLAPLIPALTTRGYGYQTAAITPVILLLSDILNHQGLGLVVPRLVDSLIGCGITLVAGYLLWPESWGTRIGDRLADAVADTARYVECAFGDGDAAARARMRRGLYRDLSVIRSEFQRALTEPPPTGTRAAAWWPLVVAVERILDATTAARVRIRHGAAAPRPEEVAEVARELRALADRLRASVVLEKGHVNFTNDSQDSVLEPLRQEVGAARAVASPQDR
;
A
#
# COMPACT_ATOMS: atom_id res chain seq x y z
N ALA A 1 37.56 12.08 -35.10
CA ALA A 1 36.96 12.90 -34.03
C ALA A 1 35.42 12.90 -34.11
N ALA A 2 34.81 13.43 -35.18
CA ALA A 2 33.34 13.52 -35.31
C ALA A 2 32.60 12.17 -35.16
N ARG A 3 33.05 11.11 -35.86
CA ARG A 3 32.44 9.77 -35.76
C ARG A 3 32.52 9.13 -34.37
N ALA A 4 33.54 9.46 -33.57
CA ALA A 4 33.68 8.94 -32.21
C ALA A 4 32.77 9.70 -31.23
N LEU A 5 32.53 10.99 -31.49
CA LEU A 5 31.59 11.80 -30.73
C LEU A 5 30.15 11.39 -31.03
N ASP A 6 29.80 11.14 -32.29
CA ASP A 6 28.47 10.62 -32.67
C ASP A 6 28.21 9.24 -32.04
N HIS A 7 29.21 8.35 -32.04
CA HIS A 7 29.08 7.06 -31.37
C HIS A 7 28.91 7.21 -29.86
N ALA A 8 29.63 8.14 -29.23
CA ALA A 8 29.52 8.39 -27.80
C ALA A 8 28.15 9.00 -27.42
N VAL A 9 27.61 9.89 -28.25
CA VAL A 9 26.31 10.53 -28.03
C VAL A 9 25.16 9.56 -28.29
N LEU A 10 25.24 8.73 -29.34
CA LEU A 10 24.25 7.68 -29.59
C LEU A 10 24.26 6.63 -28.48
N HIS A 11 25.44 6.24 -27.99
CA HIS A 11 25.55 5.29 -26.89
C HIS A 11 25.10 5.88 -25.55
N ALA A 12 25.32 7.18 -25.32
CA ALA A 12 24.77 7.91 -24.18
C ALA A 12 23.24 8.04 -24.27
N ALA A 13 22.68 8.24 -25.47
CA ALA A 13 21.24 8.30 -25.70
C ALA A 13 20.57 6.93 -25.50
N GLU A 14 21.19 5.83 -25.96
CA GLU A 14 20.71 4.47 -25.70
C GLU A 14 20.77 4.10 -24.21
N THR A 15 21.85 4.45 -23.50
CA THR A 15 21.98 4.20 -22.05
C THR A 15 21.09 5.11 -21.19
N LEU A 16 20.65 6.26 -21.69
CA LEU A 16 19.64 7.09 -21.00
C LEU A 16 18.20 6.65 -21.30
N ALA A 17 17.97 6.00 -22.45
CA ALA A 17 16.67 5.44 -22.83
C ALA A 17 16.43 4.03 -22.25
N ASP A 18 17.49 3.31 -21.91
CA ASP A 18 17.42 2.03 -21.20
C ASP A 18 16.98 2.26 -19.74
N PRO A 19 15.85 1.69 -19.27
CA PRO A 19 15.43 1.80 -17.89
C PRO A 19 16.39 1.15 -16.87
N ASP A 20 17.39 0.39 -17.33
CA ASP A 20 18.44 -0.16 -16.47
C ASP A 20 19.84 -0.29 -17.13
N PRO A 21 20.54 0.85 -17.35
CA PRO A 21 21.74 0.91 -18.17
C PRO A 21 23.02 0.33 -17.52
N LEU A 22 22.88 -0.34 -16.38
CA LEU A 22 23.97 -0.94 -15.62
C LEU A 22 23.73 -2.44 -15.33
N GLY A 23 22.68 -3.07 -15.91
CA GLY A 23 22.38 -4.49 -15.72
C GLY A 23 22.04 -4.86 -14.26
N VAL A 24 21.47 -3.94 -13.49
CA VAL A 24 21.18 -4.12 -12.05
C VAL A 24 19.89 -4.93 -11.82
N ILE A 25 18.98 -4.96 -12.79
CA ILE A 25 17.80 -5.81 -12.88
C ILE A 25 18.20 -7.22 -13.35
N GLU A 26 19.27 -7.33 -14.14
CA GLU A 26 19.90 -8.59 -14.61
C GLU A 26 21.12 -9.02 -13.79
N ALA A 27 21.24 -8.58 -12.52
CA ALA A 27 22.19 -9.20 -11.62
C ALA A 27 21.72 -10.63 -11.31
N ASP A 28 22.29 -11.57 -12.07
CA ASP A 28 22.15 -13.02 -12.01
C ASP A 28 21.96 -13.50 -10.56
N ASP A 29 20.69 -13.68 -10.16
CA ASP A 29 20.30 -14.24 -8.87
C ASP A 29 20.47 -15.77 -8.91
N ARG A 30 21.64 -16.21 -9.33
CA ARG A 30 21.95 -17.62 -9.57
C ARG A 30 22.33 -18.40 -8.30
N LEU A 31 22.45 -17.76 -7.14
CA LEU A 31 22.94 -18.46 -5.94
C LEU A 31 22.40 -18.02 -4.57
N GLY A 32 21.27 -17.30 -4.49
CA GLY A 32 20.62 -17.03 -3.20
C GLY A 32 21.48 -16.23 -2.19
N ARG A 33 22.53 -15.55 -2.66
CA ARG A 33 23.31 -14.62 -1.85
C ARG A 33 22.64 -13.24 -1.93
N PRO A 34 22.34 -12.59 -0.80
CA PRO A 34 21.78 -11.25 -0.83
C PRO A 34 22.73 -10.31 -1.57
N ALA A 35 22.20 -9.54 -2.51
CA ALA A 35 22.94 -8.49 -3.21
C ALA A 35 23.69 -7.59 -2.21
N ASP A 36 24.84 -7.10 -2.63
CA ASP A 36 25.75 -6.32 -1.80
C ASP A 36 25.04 -5.12 -1.13
N LEU A 37 25.39 -4.81 0.12
CA LEU A 37 24.69 -3.82 0.96
C LEU A 37 24.61 -2.45 0.27
N ARG A 38 25.63 -2.09 -0.50
CA ARG A 38 25.70 -0.85 -1.28
C ARG A 38 24.68 -0.83 -2.41
N VAL A 39 24.46 -1.95 -3.08
CA VAL A 39 23.45 -2.08 -4.15
C VAL A 39 22.05 -2.00 -3.56
N ARG A 40 21.81 -2.64 -2.41
CA ARG A 40 20.52 -2.55 -1.70
C ARG A 40 20.24 -1.15 -1.18
N ALA A 41 21.24 -0.49 -0.57
CA ALA A 41 21.12 0.87 -0.07
C ALA A 41 20.89 1.87 -1.20
N ARG A 42 21.59 1.73 -2.34
CA ARG A 42 21.42 2.61 -3.50
C ARG A 42 20.11 2.39 -4.22
N ARG A 43 19.63 1.14 -4.31
CA ARG A 43 18.29 0.80 -4.84
C ARG A 43 17.19 1.33 -3.92
N ALA A 44 17.35 1.21 -2.59
CA ALA A 44 16.43 1.80 -1.62
C ALA A 44 16.43 3.33 -1.69
N ALA A 45 17.60 3.97 -1.73
CA ALA A 45 17.73 5.42 -1.87
C ALA A 45 17.12 5.91 -3.20
N ARG A 46 17.38 5.22 -4.31
CA ARG A 46 16.78 5.54 -5.62
C ARG A 46 15.26 5.36 -5.60
N ASN A 47 14.75 4.30 -4.98
CA ASN A 47 13.31 4.09 -4.82
C ASN A 47 12.68 5.12 -3.87
N VAL A 48 13.41 5.62 -2.86
CA VAL A 48 12.92 6.67 -1.96
C VAL A 48 12.93 8.05 -2.65
N VAL A 49 13.95 8.34 -3.45
CA VAL A 49 14.13 9.65 -4.10
C VAL A 49 13.36 9.77 -5.41
N LEU A 50 13.26 8.70 -6.20
CA LEU A 50 12.61 8.70 -7.53
C LEU A 50 11.21 8.10 -7.55
N SER A 51 10.72 7.47 -6.47
CA SER A 51 9.33 7.02 -6.44
C SER A 51 8.41 8.19 -6.14
N GLY A 52 7.53 8.53 -7.09
CA GLY A 52 6.52 9.56 -6.91
C GLY A 52 5.60 9.34 -5.70
N ALA A 53 5.51 8.11 -5.18
CA ALA A 53 4.80 7.82 -3.93
C ALA A 53 5.52 8.36 -2.68
N SER A 54 6.86 8.27 -2.65
CA SER A 54 7.69 8.75 -1.54
C SER A 54 7.72 10.28 -1.48
N TRP A 55 7.81 10.95 -2.63
CA TRP A 55 7.77 12.41 -2.70
C TRP A 55 6.42 12.98 -2.27
N ARG A 56 5.31 12.38 -2.72
CA ARG A 56 3.97 12.75 -2.27
C ARG A 56 3.78 12.58 -0.76
N TYR A 57 4.32 11.50 -0.20
CA TYR A 57 4.31 11.29 1.25
C TYR A 57 5.13 12.37 1.99
N GLY A 58 6.35 12.65 1.51
CA GLY A 58 7.21 13.68 2.09
C GLY A 58 6.55 15.07 2.05
N LEU A 59 5.95 15.44 0.92
CA LEU A 59 5.22 16.69 0.76
C LEU A 59 3.99 16.76 1.66
N ARG A 60 3.22 15.66 1.76
CA ARG A 60 2.06 15.57 2.66
C ARG A 60 2.47 15.72 4.13
N LEU A 61 3.55 15.07 4.54
CA LEU A 61 4.09 15.18 5.90
C LEU A 61 4.56 16.62 6.17
N ALA A 62 5.31 17.22 5.24
CA ALA A 62 5.77 18.59 5.34
C ALA A 62 4.59 19.58 5.44
N LEU A 63 3.52 19.38 4.65
CA LEU A 63 2.32 20.20 4.69
C LEU A 63 1.57 20.05 6.02
N CYS A 64 1.37 18.82 6.50
CA CYS A 64 0.70 18.57 7.77
C CYS A 64 1.47 19.16 8.95
N ILE A 65 2.81 19.02 8.96
CA ILE A 65 3.68 19.64 9.97
C ILE A 65 3.62 21.17 9.85
N GLY A 66 3.69 21.70 8.63
CA GLY A 66 3.58 23.15 8.38
C GLY A 66 2.27 23.72 8.90
N LEU A 67 1.14 23.10 8.58
CA LEU A 67 -0.18 23.50 9.10
C LEU A 67 -0.28 23.37 10.62
N ALA A 68 0.27 22.29 11.20
CA ALA A 68 0.33 22.14 12.65
C ALA A 68 1.14 23.26 13.31
N GLN A 69 2.30 23.59 12.77
CA GLN A 69 3.13 24.69 13.29
C GLN A 69 2.45 26.05 13.09
N SER A 70 1.86 26.33 11.93
CA SER A 70 1.12 27.57 11.68
C SER A 70 -0.06 27.74 12.63
N LEU A 71 -0.84 26.69 12.87
CA LEU A 71 -2.00 26.74 13.78
C LEU A 71 -1.57 26.98 15.23
N VAL A 72 -0.49 26.34 15.64
CA VAL A 72 0.08 26.45 16.99
C VAL A 72 0.81 27.78 17.22
N SER A 73 1.20 28.50 16.16
CA SER A 73 1.66 29.89 16.28
C SER A 73 0.51 30.89 16.44
N ILE A 74 -0.72 30.51 16.09
CA ILE A 74 -1.92 31.37 16.18
C ILE A 74 -2.69 31.10 17.48
N ILE A 75 -2.79 29.82 17.86
CA ILE A 75 -3.37 29.38 19.12
C ILE A 75 -2.23 29.24 20.11
N ASP A 76 -2.25 30.01 21.20
CA ASP A 76 -1.22 29.93 22.24
C ASP A 76 -1.37 28.61 23.01
N VAL A 77 -0.87 27.53 22.42
CA VAL A 77 -0.90 26.19 22.99
C VAL A 77 0.34 26.04 23.86
N PRO A 78 0.20 25.80 25.17
CA PRO A 78 1.31 25.82 26.11
C PRO A 78 2.42 24.80 25.78
N ARG A 79 2.17 23.82 24.90
CA ARG A 79 3.11 22.79 24.47
C ARG A 79 2.97 22.42 22.98
N SER A 80 3.28 23.38 22.13
CA SER A 80 3.31 23.32 20.67
C SER A 80 3.85 22.01 20.04
N TYR A 81 4.92 21.44 20.62
CA TYR A 81 5.59 20.25 20.09
C TYR A 81 4.71 18.98 20.10
N TRP A 82 3.70 18.90 20.97
CA TRP A 82 2.85 17.71 21.08
C TRP A 82 1.94 17.51 19.87
N VAL A 83 1.50 18.60 19.26
CA VAL A 83 0.68 18.57 18.05
C VAL A 83 1.49 18.00 16.89
N ALA A 84 2.73 18.47 16.70
CA ALA A 84 3.60 17.95 15.64
C ALA A 84 3.96 16.47 15.82
N LEU A 85 4.19 16.04 17.07
CA LEU A 85 4.51 14.66 17.39
C LEU A 85 3.32 13.72 17.14
N THR A 86 2.10 14.16 17.45
CA THR A 86 0.87 13.39 17.17
C THR A 86 0.62 13.28 15.67
N VAL A 87 0.80 14.36 14.89
CA VAL A 87 0.74 14.34 13.43
C VAL A 87 1.73 13.31 12.85
N THR A 88 2.97 13.32 13.34
CA THR A 88 4.02 12.40 12.88
C THR A 88 3.66 10.93 13.15
N PHE A 89 3.14 10.63 14.34
CA PHE A 89 2.74 9.26 14.69
C PHE A 89 1.53 8.76 13.91
N VAL A 90 0.54 9.62 13.67
CA VAL A 90 -0.65 9.26 12.91
C VAL A 90 -0.30 9.05 11.44
N LEU A 91 0.61 9.87 10.88
CA LEU A 91 0.96 9.81 9.46
C LEU A 91 1.99 8.72 9.08
N LYS A 92 2.73 8.15 10.05
CA LYS A 92 3.76 7.11 9.81
C LYS A 92 3.26 6.03 8.81
N PRO A 93 4.03 5.64 7.77
CA PRO A 93 3.50 4.81 6.69
C PRO A 93 3.27 3.33 7.06
N ASP A 94 3.74 2.89 8.22
CA ASP A 94 3.88 1.46 8.54
C ASP A 94 2.60 0.72 9.02
N PHE A 95 1.53 1.41 9.42
CA PHE A 95 0.37 0.79 10.11
C PHE A 95 -1.02 1.09 9.48
N GLY A 96 -1.28 0.74 8.22
CA GLY A 96 -2.65 0.81 7.68
C GLY A 96 -3.28 2.22 7.65
N SER A 97 -4.61 2.29 7.67
CA SER A 97 -5.42 3.51 7.46
C SER A 97 -5.09 4.65 8.44
N VAL A 98 -4.87 5.85 7.90
CA VAL A 98 -4.63 7.09 8.67
C VAL A 98 -5.85 7.45 9.54
N PHE A 99 -7.06 7.18 9.07
CA PHE A 99 -8.29 7.43 9.84
C PHE A 99 -8.41 6.51 11.04
N SER A 100 -8.27 5.19 10.83
CA SER A 100 -8.31 4.20 11.91
C SER A 100 -7.28 4.55 12.98
N ARG A 101 -6.09 5.02 12.59
CA ARG A 101 -5.08 5.51 13.53
C ARG A 101 -5.45 6.79 14.24
N ALA A 102 -6.02 7.78 13.57
CA ALA A 102 -6.48 8.99 14.24
C ALA A 102 -7.52 8.65 15.33
N VAL A 103 -8.45 7.74 15.03
CA VAL A 103 -9.46 7.26 16.00
C VAL A 103 -8.82 6.44 17.13
N LEU A 104 -7.98 5.46 16.80
CA LEU A 104 -7.28 4.64 17.79
C LEU A 104 -6.33 5.48 18.66
N ARG A 105 -5.72 6.53 18.10
CA ARG A 105 -4.89 7.49 18.82
C ARG A 105 -5.76 8.28 19.78
N ALA A 106 -6.88 8.84 19.33
CA ALA A 106 -7.79 9.61 20.17
C ALA A 106 -8.33 8.76 21.33
N LEU A 107 -8.84 7.56 21.05
CA LEU A 107 -9.35 6.63 22.05
C LEU A 107 -8.24 6.15 23.00
N GLY A 108 -7.08 5.79 22.46
CA GLY A 108 -5.93 5.36 23.26
C GLY A 108 -5.41 6.47 24.16
N THR A 109 -5.32 7.70 23.65
CA THR A 109 -4.91 8.86 24.45
C THR A 109 -5.95 9.16 25.53
N ALA A 110 -7.26 9.09 25.23
CA ALA A 110 -8.32 9.25 26.22
C ALA A 110 -8.23 8.20 27.33
N ALA A 111 -8.09 6.92 26.99
CA ALA A 111 -7.92 5.84 27.96
C ALA A 111 -6.65 6.03 28.81
N GLY A 112 -5.53 6.36 28.17
CA GLY A 112 -4.27 6.62 28.86
C GLY A 112 -4.30 7.86 29.76
N LEU A 113 -5.08 8.89 29.38
CA LEU A 113 -5.32 10.08 30.21
C LEU A 113 -6.13 9.77 31.45
N VAL A 114 -7.15 8.91 31.35
CA VAL A 114 -7.92 8.45 32.52
C VAL A 114 -6.98 7.73 33.50
N VAL A 115 -6.14 6.81 33.00
CA VAL A 115 -5.15 6.12 33.83
C VAL A 115 -4.17 7.12 34.45
N ALA A 116 -3.64 8.06 33.67
CA ALA A 116 -2.71 9.06 34.18
C ALA A 116 -3.34 9.96 35.24
N ALA A 117 -4.58 10.40 35.03
CA ALA A 117 -5.31 11.24 35.97
C ALA A 117 -5.57 10.50 37.29
N ALA A 118 -5.95 9.22 37.25
CA ALA A 118 -6.12 8.39 38.45
C ALA A 118 -4.81 8.27 39.23
N VAL A 119 -3.71 7.99 38.53
CA VAL A 119 -2.38 7.90 39.16
C VAL A 119 -1.97 9.24 39.75
N LEU A 120 -2.08 10.34 39.00
CA LEU A 120 -1.69 11.68 39.46
C LEU A 120 -2.55 12.21 40.62
N ALA A 121 -3.79 11.72 40.77
CA ALA A 121 -4.66 12.10 41.88
C ALA A 121 -4.36 11.32 43.17
N GLU A 122 -4.03 10.03 43.05
CA GLU A 122 -3.87 9.12 44.19
C GLU A 122 -2.40 8.98 44.65
N VAL A 123 -1.43 9.27 43.78
CA VAL A 123 -0.01 9.06 44.04
C VAL A 123 0.64 10.35 44.52
N PRO A 124 1.16 10.40 45.76
CA PRO A 124 1.95 11.53 46.23
C PRO A 124 3.26 11.65 45.45
N HIS A 125 3.62 12.88 45.08
CA HIS A 125 4.89 13.16 44.39
C HIS A 125 6.09 12.67 45.21
N GLY A 126 7.04 11.98 44.55
CA GLY A 126 8.29 11.55 45.16
C GLY A 126 8.64 10.10 44.85
N TRP A 127 9.00 9.32 45.87
CA TRP A 127 9.49 7.94 45.70
C TRP A 127 8.46 6.98 45.08
N TRP A 128 7.17 7.31 45.14
CA TRP A 128 6.10 6.46 44.62
C TRP A 128 5.97 6.49 43.10
N ASP A 129 6.58 7.47 42.42
CA ASP A 129 6.64 7.51 40.96
C ASP A 129 7.46 6.34 40.38
N VAL A 130 8.48 5.88 41.10
CA VAL A 130 9.37 4.78 40.70
C VAL A 130 8.63 3.43 40.57
N PRO A 131 7.92 2.92 41.60
CA PRO A 131 7.18 1.66 41.48
C PRO A 131 6.04 1.75 40.47
N VAL A 132 5.37 2.89 40.36
CA VAL A 132 4.34 3.14 39.33
C VAL A 132 4.92 3.04 37.93
N MET A 133 6.10 3.64 37.69
CA MET A 133 6.81 3.54 36.42
C MET A 133 7.29 2.11 36.12
N MET A 134 7.77 1.38 37.12
CA MET A 134 8.13 -0.02 36.98
C MET A 134 6.94 -0.89 36.56
N LEU A 135 5.73 -0.53 36.98
CA LEU A 135 4.50 -1.23 36.60
C LEU A 135 4.02 -0.81 35.21
N LEU A 136 4.05 0.48 34.88
CA LEU A 136 3.54 1.03 33.61
C LEU A 136 4.49 0.81 32.41
N ALA A 137 5.80 0.88 32.59
CA ALA A 137 6.75 0.79 31.48
C ALA A 137 6.68 -0.57 30.73
N PRO A 138 6.58 -1.74 31.40
CA PRO A 138 6.43 -3.03 30.73
C PRO A 138 5.11 -3.21 29.96
N LEU A 139 4.06 -2.46 30.31
CA LEU A 139 2.81 -2.46 29.56
C LEU A 139 2.99 -1.94 28.13
N ILE A 140 3.98 -1.07 27.87
CA ILE A 140 4.25 -0.53 26.53
C ILE A 140 4.60 -1.65 25.52
N PRO A 141 5.66 -2.47 25.71
CA PRO A 141 5.95 -3.55 24.77
C PRO A 141 4.87 -4.64 24.77
N ALA A 142 4.24 -4.93 25.93
CA ALA A 142 3.20 -5.95 26.04
C ALA A 142 1.90 -5.59 25.28
N LEU A 143 1.56 -4.30 25.22
CA LEU A 143 0.37 -3.80 24.51
C LEU A 143 0.67 -3.40 23.07
N THR A 144 1.95 -3.16 22.73
CA THR A 144 2.38 -2.88 21.35
C THR A 144 2.00 -4.01 20.39
N THR A 145 2.10 -5.27 20.84
CA THR A 145 1.75 -6.45 20.01
C THR A 145 0.24 -6.59 19.77
N ARG A 146 -0.61 -5.96 20.59
CA ARG A 146 -2.09 -6.04 20.48
C ARG A 146 -2.70 -4.98 19.58
N GLY A 147 -1.97 -3.92 19.27
CA GLY A 147 -2.40 -2.90 18.31
C GLY A 147 -2.06 -1.47 18.71
N TYR A 148 -2.17 -0.57 17.75
CA TYR A 148 -1.75 0.83 17.86
C TYR A 148 -2.50 1.64 18.94
N GLY A 149 -3.80 1.37 19.12
CA GLY A 149 -4.59 2.02 20.17
C GLY A 149 -4.13 1.64 21.57
N TYR A 150 -3.89 0.34 21.80
CA TYR A 150 -3.38 -0.18 23.08
C TYR A 150 -1.97 0.32 23.38
N GLN A 151 -1.10 0.38 22.38
CA GLN A 151 0.22 1.01 22.50
C GLN A 151 0.09 2.48 22.94
N THR A 152 -0.77 3.25 22.29
CA THR A 152 -0.98 4.65 22.63
C THR A 152 -1.51 4.81 24.06
N ALA A 153 -2.45 3.96 24.47
CA ALA A 153 -2.99 3.96 25.82
C ALA A 153 -1.95 3.66 26.89
N ALA A 154 -1.00 2.76 26.61
CA ALA A 154 0.09 2.42 27.53
C ALA A 154 1.15 3.53 27.64
N ILE A 155 1.52 4.14 26.49
CA ILE A 155 2.57 5.15 26.43
C ILE A 155 2.12 6.49 27.04
N THR A 156 0.85 6.86 26.85
CA THR A 156 0.32 8.16 27.29
C THR A 156 0.52 8.44 28.79
N PRO A 157 0.14 7.56 29.74
CA PRO A 157 0.33 7.81 31.15
C PRO A 157 1.80 7.89 31.55
N VAL A 158 2.66 7.04 30.98
CA VAL A 158 4.12 7.09 31.21
C VAL A 158 4.69 8.45 30.81
N ILE A 159 4.32 8.94 29.63
CA ILE A 159 4.76 10.24 29.13
C ILE A 159 4.27 11.38 30.03
N LEU A 160 3.02 11.31 30.49
CA LEU A 160 2.42 12.36 31.32
C LEU A 160 3.06 12.42 32.70
N LEU A 161 3.24 11.28 33.34
CA LEU A 161 3.95 11.19 34.62
C LEU A 161 5.40 11.67 34.50
N LEU A 162 6.12 11.29 33.43
CA LEU A 162 7.47 11.80 33.19
C LEU A 162 7.48 13.32 32.96
N SER A 163 6.47 13.85 32.25
CA SER A 163 6.31 15.29 32.06
C SER A 163 5.97 16.01 33.35
N ASP A 164 5.24 15.36 34.26
CA ASP A 164 4.88 15.89 35.56
C ASP A 164 6.08 15.97 36.50
N ILE A 165 6.88 14.91 36.56
CA ILE A 165 8.15 14.90 37.32
C ILE A 165 9.04 16.09 36.93
N LEU A 166 9.02 16.48 35.65
CA LEU A 166 9.82 17.61 35.15
C LEU A 166 9.18 18.98 35.41
N ASN A 167 7.85 19.11 35.35
CA ASN A 167 7.16 20.41 35.30
C ASN A 167 6.26 20.72 36.51
N HIS A 168 5.97 19.73 37.35
CA HIS A 168 5.18 19.84 38.59
C HIS A 168 3.79 20.47 38.37
N GLN A 169 3.03 19.95 37.39
CA GLN A 169 1.74 20.52 36.97
C GLN A 169 0.54 19.63 37.33
N GLY A 170 0.79 18.41 37.81
CA GLY A 170 -0.20 17.40 38.15
C GLY A 170 -1.26 17.21 37.06
N LEU A 171 -2.52 17.33 37.46
CA LEU A 171 -3.67 17.19 36.57
C LEU A 171 -3.77 18.28 35.48
N GLY A 172 -3.03 19.40 35.62
CA GLY A 172 -2.95 20.45 34.61
C GLY A 172 -2.34 19.98 33.27
N LEU A 173 -1.73 18.80 33.24
CA LEU A 173 -1.20 18.19 32.01
C LEU A 173 -2.26 17.46 31.17
N VAL A 174 -3.37 17.03 31.79
CA VAL A 174 -4.33 16.09 31.20
C VAL A 174 -5.14 16.77 30.09
N VAL A 175 -5.76 17.92 30.39
CA VAL A 175 -6.60 18.64 29.41
C VAL A 175 -5.80 19.13 28.21
N PRO A 176 -4.65 19.81 28.37
CA PRO A 176 -3.84 20.23 27.23
C PRO A 176 -3.43 19.04 26.35
N ARG A 177 -3.08 17.91 26.96
CA ARG A 177 -2.69 16.71 26.21
C ARG A 177 -3.83 16.14 25.36
N LEU A 178 -5.05 16.16 25.87
CA LEU A 178 -6.23 15.74 25.11
C LEU A 178 -6.44 16.67 23.91
N VAL A 179 -6.41 17.99 24.16
CA VAL A 179 -6.58 19.01 23.12
C VAL A 179 -5.51 18.90 22.04
N ASP A 180 -4.23 18.79 22.42
CA ASP A 180 -3.11 18.65 21.49
C ASP A 180 -3.25 17.41 20.59
N SER A 181 -3.70 16.29 21.18
CA SER A 181 -3.91 15.04 20.46
C SER A 181 -5.09 15.14 19.49
N LEU A 182 -6.19 15.77 19.91
CA LEU A 182 -7.36 16.00 19.06
C LEU A 182 -7.05 16.95 17.90
N ILE A 183 -6.32 18.03 18.15
CA ILE A 183 -5.87 18.96 17.10
C ILE A 183 -4.97 18.22 16.10
N GLY A 184 -3.95 17.49 16.58
CA GLY A 184 -3.06 16.73 15.70
C GLY A 184 -3.79 15.67 14.88
N CYS A 185 -4.75 14.95 15.48
CA CYS A 185 -5.62 14.01 14.77
C CYS A 185 -6.48 14.74 13.73
N GLY A 186 -7.10 15.86 14.09
CA GLY A 186 -7.93 16.68 13.20
C GLY A 186 -7.15 17.19 12.00
N ILE A 187 -5.96 17.77 12.19
CA ILE A 187 -5.08 18.21 11.10
C ILE A 187 -4.71 17.04 10.20
N THR A 188 -4.35 15.89 10.78
CA THR A 188 -3.96 14.72 9.98
C THR A 188 -5.13 14.14 9.17
N LEU A 189 -6.34 14.23 9.71
CA LEU A 189 -7.57 13.85 8.99
C LEU A 189 -7.89 14.87 7.89
N VAL A 190 -7.87 16.17 8.17
CA VAL A 190 -8.22 17.20 7.18
C VAL A 190 -7.10 17.34 6.14
N ALA A 191 -5.90 17.74 6.53
CA ALA A 191 -4.79 17.96 5.60
C ALA A 191 -4.22 16.66 5.03
N GLY A 192 -4.23 15.57 5.82
CA GLY A 192 -3.72 14.30 5.36
C GLY A 192 -4.72 13.51 4.52
N TYR A 193 -5.93 13.30 5.02
CA TYR A 193 -6.92 12.45 4.34
C TYR A 193 -7.75 13.23 3.31
N LEU A 194 -8.26 14.42 3.64
CA LEU A 194 -9.15 15.19 2.76
C LEU A 194 -8.43 15.90 1.60
N LEU A 195 -7.15 16.25 1.76
CA LEU A 195 -6.37 16.91 0.71
C LEU A 195 -5.78 15.93 -0.33
N TRP A 196 -5.80 14.62 -0.06
CA TRP A 196 -5.26 13.58 -0.94
C TRP A 196 -6.18 12.38 -1.26
N PRO A 197 -7.50 12.55 -1.47
CA PRO A 197 -8.42 11.45 -1.79
C PRO A 197 -8.23 10.90 -3.22
N GLU A 198 -7.51 11.60 -4.10
CA GLU A 198 -7.55 11.36 -5.55
C GLU A 198 -6.49 10.41 -6.12
N SER A 199 -5.56 9.88 -5.32
CA SER A 199 -4.47 9.05 -5.88
C SER A 199 -4.65 7.54 -5.73
N TRP A 200 -5.74 7.08 -5.09
CA TRP A 200 -5.96 5.66 -4.87
C TRP A 200 -6.62 4.99 -6.09
N GLY A 201 -7.76 5.50 -6.57
CA GLY A 201 -8.52 4.89 -7.66
C GLY A 201 -7.76 4.83 -9.00
N THR A 202 -7.15 5.93 -9.42
CA THR A 202 -6.40 6.02 -10.68
C THR A 202 -5.15 5.13 -10.64
N ARG A 203 -4.36 5.19 -9.57
CA ARG A 203 -3.12 4.41 -9.45
C ARG A 203 -3.36 2.90 -9.30
N ILE A 204 -4.39 2.51 -8.56
CA ILE A 204 -4.75 1.08 -8.45
C ILE A 204 -5.27 0.57 -9.80
N GLY A 205 -6.09 1.37 -10.49
CA GLY A 205 -6.62 1.03 -11.82
C GLY A 205 -5.49 0.80 -12.82
N ASP A 206 -4.53 1.73 -12.88
CA ASP A 206 -3.34 1.62 -13.74
C ASP A 206 -2.50 0.38 -13.41
N ARG A 207 -2.24 0.12 -12.12
CA ARG A 207 -1.46 -1.06 -11.69
C ARG A 207 -2.18 -2.37 -12.02
N LEU A 208 -3.50 -2.41 -11.86
CA LEU A 208 -4.29 -3.58 -12.19
C LEU A 208 -4.36 -3.77 -13.71
N ALA A 209 -4.47 -2.69 -14.47
CA ALA A 209 -4.39 -2.73 -15.93
C ALA A 209 -3.03 -3.25 -16.42
N ASP A 210 -1.93 -2.82 -15.80
CA ASP A 210 -0.59 -3.33 -16.10
C ASP A 210 -0.48 -4.81 -15.74
N ALA A 211 -1.03 -5.25 -14.60
CA ALA A 211 -1.06 -6.67 -14.24
C ALA A 211 -1.88 -7.52 -15.23
N VAL A 212 -3.01 -6.99 -15.73
CA VAL A 212 -3.82 -7.64 -16.77
C VAL A 212 -3.05 -7.72 -18.11
N ALA A 213 -2.37 -6.64 -18.50
CA ALA A 213 -1.54 -6.62 -19.71
C ALA A 213 -0.38 -7.61 -19.60
N ASP A 214 0.24 -7.73 -18.43
CA ASP A 214 1.32 -8.68 -18.15
C ASP A 214 0.81 -10.13 -18.15
N THR A 215 -0.42 -10.34 -17.68
CA THR A 215 -1.09 -11.64 -17.78
C THR A 215 -1.32 -12.02 -19.25
N ALA A 216 -1.69 -11.07 -20.11
CA ALA A 216 -1.81 -11.31 -21.55
C ALA A 216 -0.48 -11.74 -22.19
N ARG A 217 0.61 -11.04 -21.85
CA ARG A 217 1.98 -11.42 -22.28
C ARG A 217 2.36 -12.81 -21.78
N TYR A 218 1.96 -13.16 -20.56
CA TYR A 218 2.20 -14.47 -20.00
C TYR A 218 1.38 -15.57 -20.68
N VAL A 219 0.13 -15.34 -21.08
CA VAL A 219 -0.66 -16.33 -21.83
C VAL A 219 0.04 -16.67 -23.16
N GLU A 220 0.51 -15.66 -23.89
CA GLU A 220 1.24 -15.86 -25.15
C GLU A 220 2.57 -16.58 -24.94
N CYS A 221 3.37 -16.12 -23.97
CA CYS A 221 4.64 -16.76 -23.62
C CYS A 221 4.42 -18.17 -23.09
N ALA A 222 3.35 -18.36 -22.31
CA ALA A 222 3.00 -19.63 -21.71
C ALA A 222 2.77 -20.62 -22.82
N PHE A 223 1.91 -20.36 -23.81
CA PHE A 223 1.51 -21.30 -24.87
C PHE A 223 2.37 -21.29 -26.14
N GLY A 224 3.26 -20.32 -26.34
CA GLY A 224 4.22 -20.31 -27.45
C GLY A 224 5.47 -21.17 -27.23
N ASP A 225 6.41 -21.10 -28.17
CA ASP A 225 7.68 -21.85 -28.19
C ASP A 225 8.77 -21.31 -27.24
N GLY A 226 8.37 -20.54 -26.23
CA GLY A 226 9.30 -19.86 -25.33
C GLY A 226 10.05 -20.79 -24.37
N ASP A 227 11.30 -20.42 -24.05
CA ASP A 227 12.14 -21.08 -23.06
C ASP A 227 11.41 -21.30 -21.72
N ALA A 228 11.52 -22.50 -21.17
CA ALA A 228 10.93 -22.88 -19.88
C ALA A 228 11.43 -22.00 -18.73
N ALA A 229 12.70 -21.55 -18.76
CA ALA A 229 13.23 -20.67 -17.73
C ALA A 229 12.65 -19.25 -17.82
N ALA A 230 12.50 -18.71 -19.04
CA ALA A 230 11.83 -17.42 -19.27
C ALA A 230 10.37 -17.43 -18.76
N ARG A 231 9.62 -18.50 -19.07
CA ARG A 231 8.24 -18.69 -18.57
C ARG A 231 8.17 -18.76 -17.05
N ALA A 232 9.09 -19.50 -16.42
CA ALA A 232 9.14 -19.61 -14.96
C ALA A 232 9.51 -18.29 -14.26
N ARG A 233 10.30 -17.42 -14.90
CA ARG A 233 10.60 -16.06 -14.41
C ARG A 233 9.37 -15.17 -14.51
N MET A 234 8.71 -15.14 -15.66
CA MET A 234 7.51 -14.33 -15.89
C MET A 234 6.38 -14.70 -14.92
N ARG A 235 6.14 -16.00 -14.72
CA ARG A 235 5.17 -16.50 -13.72
C ARG A 235 5.48 -16.00 -12.31
N ARG A 236 6.75 -16.10 -11.87
CA ARG A 236 7.16 -15.65 -10.54
C ARG A 236 7.03 -14.13 -10.36
N GLY A 237 7.29 -13.35 -11.41
CA GLY A 237 7.05 -11.91 -11.43
C GLY A 237 5.57 -11.61 -11.19
N LEU A 238 4.71 -12.16 -12.03
CA LEU A 238 3.26 -11.95 -11.98
C LEU A 238 2.62 -12.32 -10.63
N TYR A 239 2.95 -13.49 -10.07
CA TYR A 239 2.43 -13.85 -8.73
C TYR A 239 2.90 -12.90 -7.64
N ARG A 240 4.13 -12.37 -7.74
CA ARG A 240 4.65 -11.40 -6.77
C ARG A 240 3.89 -10.08 -6.90
N ASP A 241 3.73 -9.58 -8.12
CA ASP A 241 3.07 -8.30 -8.39
C ASP A 241 1.59 -8.37 -8.01
N LEU A 242 0.92 -9.48 -8.32
CA LEU A 242 -0.47 -9.72 -7.92
C LEU A 242 -0.62 -9.85 -6.40
N SER A 243 0.32 -10.50 -5.70
CA SER A 243 0.31 -10.57 -4.24
C SER A 243 0.46 -9.19 -3.60
N VAL A 244 1.32 -8.34 -4.16
CA VAL A 244 1.47 -6.94 -3.74
C VAL A 244 0.15 -6.19 -3.94
N ILE A 245 -0.44 -6.27 -5.15
CA ILE A 245 -1.74 -5.65 -5.47
C ILE A 245 -2.81 -6.13 -4.48
N ARG A 246 -2.94 -7.44 -4.25
CA ARG A 246 -3.91 -8.01 -3.30
C ARG A 246 -3.74 -7.46 -1.89
N SER A 247 -2.50 -7.37 -1.40
CA SER A 247 -2.21 -6.84 -0.07
C SER A 247 -2.58 -5.35 0.05
N GLU A 248 -2.35 -4.56 -1.00
CA GLU A 248 -2.73 -3.14 -1.05
C GLU A 248 -4.26 -2.98 -1.08
N PHE A 249 -4.97 -3.83 -1.82
CA PHE A 249 -6.43 -3.85 -1.87
C PHE A 249 -7.07 -4.27 -0.54
N GLN A 250 -6.58 -5.34 0.08
CA GLN A 250 -7.05 -5.78 1.41
C GLN A 250 -6.87 -4.68 2.45
N ARG A 251 -5.75 -3.95 2.38
CA ARG A 251 -5.51 -2.80 3.26
C ARG A 251 -6.53 -1.69 3.01
N ALA A 252 -6.83 -1.38 1.75
CA ALA A 252 -7.79 -0.33 1.43
C ALA A 252 -9.25 -0.68 1.74
N LEU A 253 -9.64 -1.96 1.71
CA LEU A 253 -10.96 -2.41 2.16
C LEU A 253 -11.23 -2.06 3.63
N THR A 254 -10.17 -1.92 4.44
CA THR A 254 -10.27 -1.49 5.84
C THR A 254 -10.32 0.03 6.03
N GLU A 255 -10.25 0.81 4.94
CA GLU A 255 -10.38 2.26 4.99
C GLU A 255 -11.85 2.69 5.00
N PRO A 256 -12.22 3.76 5.74
CA PRO A 256 -13.57 4.29 5.71
C PRO A 256 -13.94 4.83 4.31
N PRO A 257 -15.24 5.02 4.03
CA PRO A 257 -15.71 5.61 2.78
C PRO A 257 -15.06 6.99 2.54
N PRO A 258 -14.69 7.32 1.29
CA PRO A 258 -15.02 6.62 0.04
C PRO A 258 -13.99 5.54 -0.40
N THR A 259 -12.83 5.43 0.24
CA THR A 259 -11.76 4.53 -0.24
C THR A 259 -12.14 3.05 -0.10
N GLY A 260 -12.69 2.63 1.03
CA GLY A 260 -13.10 1.24 1.23
C GLY A 260 -14.23 0.79 0.29
N THR A 261 -15.19 1.68 0.02
CA THR A 261 -16.29 1.43 -0.92
C THR A 261 -15.76 1.27 -2.36
N ARG A 262 -14.80 2.11 -2.77
CA ARG A 262 -14.14 1.97 -4.08
C ARG A 262 -13.29 0.70 -4.14
N ALA A 263 -12.52 0.37 -3.10
CA ALA A 263 -11.74 -0.87 -3.03
C ALA A 263 -12.63 -2.11 -3.18
N ALA A 264 -13.81 -2.10 -2.56
CA ALA A 264 -14.79 -3.18 -2.64
C ALA A 264 -15.37 -3.38 -4.05
N ALA A 265 -15.48 -2.32 -4.84
CA ALA A 265 -15.96 -2.40 -6.23
C ALA A 265 -14.94 -3.09 -7.16
N TRP A 266 -13.65 -2.89 -6.89
CA TRP A 266 -12.54 -3.42 -7.70
C TRP A 266 -12.05 -4.80 -7.24
N TRP A 267 -12.42 -5.25 -6.03
CA TRP A 267 -12.01 -6.54 -5.48
C TRP A 267 -12.34 -7.76 -6.38
N PRO A 268 -13.54 -7.88 -6.98
CA PRO A 268 -13.85 -9.01 -7.86
C PRO A 268 -12.92 -9.09 -9.07
N LEU A 269 -12.47 -7.94 -9.58
CA LEU A 269 -11.54 -7.89 -10.72
C LEU A 269 -10.15 -8.41 -10.35
N VAL A 270 -9.65 -8.09 -9.15
CA VAL A 270 -8.38 -8.65 -8.64
C VAL A 270 -8.48 -10.18 -8.54
N VAL A 271 -9.60 -10.69 -8.01
CA VAL A 271 -9.85 -12.13 -7.92
C VAL A 271 -9.93 -12.77 -9.31
N ALA A 272 -10.59 -12.12 -10.27
CA ALA A 272 -10.69 -12.63 -11.64
C ALA A 272 -9.31 -12.73 -12.31
N VAL A 273 -8.44 -11.73 -12.15
CA VAL A 273 -7.05 -11.78 -12.67
C VAL A 273 -6.26 -12.93 -12.03
N GLU A 274 -6.41 -13.16 -10.72
CA GLU A 274 -5.78 -14.31 -10.04
C GLU A 274 -6.25 -15.64 -10.64
N ARG A 275 -7.56 -15.79 -10.85
CA ARG A 275 -8.14 -16.99 -11.44
C ARG A 275 -7.72 -17.20 -12.89
N ILE A 276 -7.56 -16.14 -13.68
CA ILE A 276 -7.03 -16.21 -15.05
C ILE A 276 -5.60 -16.75 -15.05
N LEU A 277 -4.77 -16.30 -14.11
CA LEU A 277 -3.38 -16.73 -13.99
C LEU A 277 -3.26 -18.19 -13.54
N ASP A 278 -4.10 -18.60 -12.59
CA ASP A 278 -4.20 -19.98 -12.11
C ASP A 278 -4.74 -20.91 -13.20
N ALA A 279 -5.77 -20.50 -13.94
CA ALA A 279 -6.32 -21.26 -15.07
C ALA A 279 -5.29 -21.43 -16.20
N THR A 280 -4.51 -20.39 -16.52
CA THR A 280 -3.40 -20.46 -17.48
C THR A 280 -2.34 -21.48 -17.04
N THR A 281 -1.98 -21.45 -15.75
CA THR A 281 -1.01 -22.40 -15.18
C THR A 281 -1.56 -23.83 -15.20
N ALA A 282 -2.81 -24.03 -14.81
CA ALA A 282 -3.48 -25.33 -14.80
C ALA A 282 -3.61 -25.92 -16.22
N ALA A 283 -3.99 -25.10 -17.21
CA ALA A 283 -4.04 -25.48 -18.61
C ALA A 283 -2.68 -25.98 -19.12
N ARG A 284 -1.58 -25.30 -18.74
CA ARG A 284 -0.22 -25.76 -19.07
C ARG A 284 0.19 -27.05 -18.39
N VAL A 285 -0.21 -27.26 -17.13
CA VAL A 285 0.01 -28.52 -16.43
C VAL A 285 -0.74 -29.66 -17.14
N ARG A 286 -1.99 -29.44 -17.56
CA ARG A 286 -2.76 -30.44 -18.34
C ARG A 286 -2.08 -30.82 -19.65
N ILE A 287 -1.53 -29.85 -20.39
CA ILE A 287 -0.76 -30.12 -21.61
C ILE A 287 0.49 -30.97 -21.31
N ARG A 288 1.20 -30.66 -20.22
CA ARG A 288 2.36 -31.47 -19.79
C ARG A 288 1.98 -32.92 -19.48
N HIS A 289 0.74 -33.16 -19.04
CA HIS A 289 0.19 -34.49 -18.77
C HIS A 289 -0.54 -35.13 -19.96
N GLY A 290 -0.39 -34.59 -21.18
CA GLY A 290 -0.86 -35.23 -22.42
C GLY A 290 -2.15 -34.64 -23.01
N ALA A 291 -2.67 -33.53 -22.48
CA ALA A 291 -3.77 -32.82 -23.13
C ALA A 291 -3.30 -32.15 -24.44
N ALA A 292 -4.21 -32.03 -25.42
CA ALA A 292 -3.94 -31.35 -26.68
C ALA A 292 -3.55 -29.89 -26.45
N ALA A 293 -2.55 -29.40 -27.19
CA ALA A 293 -2.17 -28.00 -27.15
C ALA A 293 -3.29 -27.13 -27.77
N PRO A 294 -3.58 -25.95 -27.18
CA PRO A 294 -4.58 -25.03 -27.72
C PRO A 294 -4.12 -24.48 -29.06
N ARG A 295 -5.09 -24.09 -29.90
CA ARG A 295 -4.76 -23.52 -31.22
C ARG A 295 -4.11 -22.14 -31.03
N PRO A 296 -3.12 -21.76 -31.87
CA PRO A 296 -2.51 -20.43 -31.79
C PRO A 296 -3.52 -19.28 -31.88
N GLU A 297 -4.60 -19.47 -32.65
CA GLU A 297 -5.69 -18.51 -32.80
C GLU A 297 -6.47 -18.29 -31.50
N GLU A 298 -6.73 -19.37 -30.74
CA GLU A 298 -7.42 -19.31 -29.44
C GLU A 298 -6.57 -18.58 -28.38
N VAL A 299 -5.26 -18.81 -28.39
CA VAL A 299 -4.31 -18.11 -27.51
C VAL A 299 -4.26 -16.63 -27.85
N ALA A 300 -4.20 -16.28 -29.13
CA ALA A 300 -4.19 -14.90 -29.60
C ALA A 300 -5.50 -14.17 -29.29
N GLU A 301 -6.63 -14.88 -29.34
CA GLU A 301 -7.93 -14.34 -28.96
C GLU A 301 -7.98 -13.96 -27.47
N VAL A 302 -7.63 -14.90 -26.59
CA VAL A 302 -7.60 -14.64 -25.14
C VAL A 302 -6.65 -13.50 -24.79
N ALA A 303 -5.46 -13.45 -25.40
CA ALA A 303 -4.51 -12.38 -25.16
C ALA A 303 -5.03 -11.01 -25.64
N ARG A 304 -5.79 -10.96 -26.75
CA ARG A 304 -6.43 -9.74 -27.24
C ARG A 304 -7.53 -9.27 -26.30
N GLU A 305 -8.34 -10.18 -25.77
CA GLU A 305 -9.39 -9.85 -24.80
C GLU A 305 -8.82 -9.28 -23.50
N LEU A 306 -7.73 -9.85 -23.00
CA LEU A 306 -7.02 -9.35 -21.81
C LEU A 306 -6.43 -7.96 -22.05
N ARG A 307 -5.80 -7.71 -23.20
CA ARG A 307 -5.32 -6.36 -23.54
C ARG A 307 -6.45 -5.34 -23.63
N ALA A 308 -7.56 -5.70 -24.28
CA ALA A 308 -8.73 -4.83 -24.34
C ALA A 308 -9.32 -4.56 -22.95
N LEU A 309 -9.25 -5.52 -22.02
CA LEU A 309 -9.62 -5.31 -20.62
C LEU A 309 -8.64 -4.33 -19.94
N ALA A 310 -7.33 -4.49 -20.12
CA ALA A 310 -6.33 -3.56 -19.59
C ALA A 310 -6.56 -2.13 -20.08
N ASP A 311 -6.80 -1.94 -21.38
CA ASP A 311 -7.03 -0.61 -21.95
C ASP A 311 -8.34 0.03 -21.44
N ARG A 312 -9.39 -0.79 -21.23
CA ARG A 312 -10.61 -0.32 -20.57
C ARG A 312 -10.36 0.13 -19.13
N LEU A 313 -9.58 -0.63 -18.37
CA LEU A 313 -9.25 -0.28 -16.98
C LEU A 313 -8.44 1.00 -16.87
N ARG A 314 -7.58 1.30 -17.85
CA ARG A 314 -6.87 2.58 -17.97
C ARG A 314 -7.80 3.75 -18.31
N ALA A 315 -8.84 3.50 -19.09
CA ALA A 315 -9.81 4.52 -19.49
C ALA A 315 -10.90 4.78 -18.44
N SER A 316 -11.24 3.80 -17.59
CA SER A 316 -12.31 3.91 -16.61
C SER A 316 -11.83 4.41 -15.25
N VAL A 317 -12.32 5.59 -14.83
CA VAL A 317 -12.03 6.17 -13.50
C VAL A 317 -12.95 5.58 -12.40
N VAL A 318 -14.06 4.94 -12.78
CA VAL A 318 -15.08 4.39 -11.88
C VAL A 318 -15.53 3.02 -12.38
N LEU A 319 -15.36 1.99 -11.55
CA LEU A 319 -15.99 0.67 -11.74
C LEU A 319 -17.18 0.58 -10.79
N GLU A 320 -18.38 0.39 -11.32
CA GLU A 320 -19.58 0.06 -10.55
C GLU A 320 -19.96 -1.41 -10.76
N LYS A 321 -20.60 -2.02 -9.77
CA LYS A 321 -20.96 -3.45 -9.77
C LYS A 321 -21.97 -3.76 -10.89
N GLY A 322 -21.49 -4.22 -12.04
CA GLY A 322 -22.30 -4.88 -13.06
C GLY A 322 -22.59 -6.35 -12.70
N HIS A 323 -23.84 -6.79 -12.91
CA HIS A 323 -24.25 -8.20 -12.87
C HIS A 323 -24.41 -8.68 -14.32
N VAL A 324 -23.85 -9.83 -14.70
CA VAL A 324 -24.13 -10.41 -16.04
C VAL A 324 -24.27 -11.94 -15.99
N ASN A 325 -25.28 -12.41 -16.72
CA ASN A 325 -25.66 -13.80 -16.99
C ASN A 325 -24.83 -14.37 -18.14
N PHE A 326 -24.38 -15.63 -18.02
CA PHE A 326 -23.60 -16.31 -19.06
C PHE A 326 -24.49 -16.88 -20.17
N THR A 327 -24.13 -16.62 -21.43
CA THR A 327 -24.54 -17.45 -22.59
C THR A 327 -23.36 -18.35 -22.96
N ASN A 328 -23.67 -19.63 -23.10
CA ASN A 328 -22.75 -20.75 -23.05
C ASN A 328 -22.56 -21.28 -24.47
N ASP A 329 -21.37 -21.10 -25.06
CA ASP A 329 -21.11 -21.64 -26.40
C ASP A 329 -19.62 -21.97 -26.62
N SER A 330 -19.07 -22.93 -25.87
CA SER A 330 -17.99 -23.84 -26.31
C SER A 330 -17.46 -24.75 -25.18
N GLN A 331 -18.19 -25.80 -24.80
CA GLN A 331 -17.92 -26.58 -23.57
C GLN A 331 -16.64 -27.46 -23.56
N ASP A 332 -15.88 -27.56 -24.66
CA ASP A 332 -14.83 -28.60 -24.83
C ASP A 332 -13.38 -28.09 -24.96
N SER A 333 -13.06 -26.84 -24.59
CA SER A 333 -11.68 -26.32 -24.67
C SER A 333 -10.96 -26.33 -23.32
N VAL A 334 -9.64 -26.60 -23.32
CA VAL A 334 -8.79 -26.50 -22.11
C VAL A 334 -8.76 -25.07 -21.55
N LEU A 335 -9.06 -24.08 -22.40
CA LEU A 335 -9.16 -22.66 -22.04
C LEU A 335 -10.56 -22.26 -21.56
N GLU A 336 -11.52 -23.18 -21.50
CA GLU A 336 -12.89 -22.87 -21.08
C GLU A 336 -12.99 -22.23 -19.69
N PRO A 337 -12.25 -22.71 -18.66
CA PRO A 337 -12.21 -22.02 -17.37
C PRO A 337 -11.57 -20.62 -17.45
N LEU A 338 -10.60 -20.44 -18.35
CA LEU A 338 -9.94 -19.15 -18.56
C LEU A 338 -10.90 -18.14 -19.22
N ARG A 339 -11.66 -18.59 -20.23
CA ARG A 339 -12.67 -17.77 -20.92
C ARG A 339 -13.81 -17.35 -20.00
N GLN A 340 -14.28 -18.26 -19.14
CA GLN A 340 -15.32 -17.95 -18.16
C GLN A 340 -14.88 -16.86 -17.17
N GLU A 341 -13.64 -16.91 -16.69
CA GLU A 341 -13.10 -15.91 -15.77
C GLU A 341 -12.79 -14.56 -16.46
N VAL A 342 -12.34 -14.58 -17.72
CA VAL A 342 -12.20 -13.35 -18.54
C VAL A 342 -13.57 -12.71 -18.81
N GLY A 343 -14.59 -13.51 -19.09
CA GLY A 343 -15.98 -13.05 -19.23
C GLY A 343 -16.51 -12.42 -17.94
N ALA A 344 -16.28 -13.06 -16.79
CA ALA A 344 -16.64 -12.52 -15.48
C ALA A 344 -15.91 -11.20 -15.17
N ALA A 345 -14.62 -11.10 -15.50
CA ALA A 345 -13.84 -9.86 -15.33
C ALA A 345 -14.38 -8.71 -16.19
N ARG A 346 -14.80 -8.99 -17.44
CA ARG A 346 -15.40 -7.99 -18.34
C ARG A 346 -16.77 -7.51 -17.86
N ALA A 347 -17.58 -8.40 -17.32
CA ALA A 347 -18.89 -8.08 -16.75
C ALA A 347 -18.81 -7.12 -15.54
N VAL A 348 -17.74 -7.22 -14.76
CA VAL A 348 -17.46 -6.30 -13.64
C VAL A 348 -16.92 -4.95 -14.14
N ALA A 349 -16.35 -4.91 -15.36
CA ALA A 349 -15.67 -3.74 -15.93
C ALA A 349 -16.52 -2.90 -16.90
N SER A 350 -17.80 -3.25 -17.13
CA SER A 350 -18.67 -2.52 -18.06
C SER A 350 -19.36 -1.30 -17.42
N PRO A 351 -19.28 -0.10 -18.01
CA PRO A 351 -20.13 1.03 -17.62
C PRO A 351 -21.57 0.80 -18.11
N GLN A 352 -22.54 1.28 -17.33
CA GLN A 352 -23.94 1.31 -17.72
C GLN A 352 -24.10 2.25 -18.93
N ASP A 353 -24.59 1.74 -20.06
CA ASP A 353 -25.15 2.60 -21.12
C ASP A 353 -26.29 3.41 -20.49
N ARG A 354 -26.21 4.72 -20.63
CA ARG A 354 -27.19 5.67 -20.09
C ARG A 354 -28.36 5.86 -21.04
#